data_AF-A0AAU4CZF0-F1
#
_entry.id   AF-A0AAU4CZF0-F1
#
_cell.length_a   1.000
_cell.length_b   1.000
_cell.length_c   1.000
_cell.angle_alpha   90.00
_cell.angle_beta   90.00
_cell.angle_gamma   90.00
#
_symmetry.space_group_name_H-M   'P 1'
#
loop_
_entity.id
_entity.type
_entity.pdbx_description
1 polymer ?
#
loop_
_entity_poly.entity_id
_entity_poly.type
_entity_poly.pdbx_seq_one_letter_code
_entity_poly.pdbx_strand_id
1 'polypeptide(L)'
;MVPSAPSTKPSAPSLIPGPFAASAPPRDRRFPLAGREPYLLAVGLFVAYATVSVGRYLRMGTRSYDLGIFEQTVRAYAHFQAPVVELKGPGYNVLGDHFSPVTVLLAPFYRVFPSPVTLLVAQAALFALSAIPVTRAATRVLGRARGLALGVAYGLSWGLQNAVDFDFHEICFAVPLIAFSLEALLLRRWRAALLWALPLVLVKEDQGLTLAAIAVVVALRARRHGSPRVVPYAIAVAAFGAAATLLTFTMVIPAFNTAGASDYLAKVGGSGPLDGVDVKIRTLLWLLIPTSGLLALRSPILLALLPTLGWRFVSSDQHYWGTSWHYSAVLMPIVTLALVDALPAARRSSRPWLRSYSLHLPAAVLAAALALTTALPLGGLTKADAYRVPAGVRAVEKLLDTIPDGATVESNIGPISRLTSRCRVFWIGRAKGIAPDYIAFNNSSGWVKDVPAFARQLHPRDAYVLRGVIQGYVLLKRTSPASTSPESTSP
;
A
#
# COMPACT_ATOMS: atom_id res chain seq x y z
N MET A 1 -103.39 -5.22 -12.39
CA MET A 1 -102.79 -6.19 -11.44
C MET A 1 -101.27 -6.01 -11.49
N VAL A 2 -100.71 -5.48 -10.39
CA VAL A 2 -99.30 -5.44 -9.95
C VAL A 2 -99.05 -6.78 -9.19
N PRO A 3 -97.85 -7.41 -9.03
CA PRO A 3 -96.49 -6.88 -8.73
C PRO A 3 -95.36 -7.64 -9.48
N SER A 4 -94.04 -7.49 -9.32
CA SER A 4 -93.15 -6.92 -8.30
C SER A 4 -91.75 -6.78 -8.92
N ALA A 5 -91.10 -5.63 -8.78
CA ALA A 5 -89.67 -5.46 -9.04
C ALA A 5 -88.89 -5.46 -7.72
N PRO A 6 -87.75 -6.16 -7.61
CA PRO A 6 -86.84 -5.98 -6.49
C PRO A 6 -85.88 -4.80 -6.75
N SER A 7 -85.80 -3.93 -5.76
CA SER A 7 -84.75 -2.92 -5.60
C SER A 7 -83.46 -3.56 -5.08
N THR A 8 -82.30 -3.03 -5.46
CA THR A 8 -81.38 -2.36 -4.51
C THR A 8 -80.00 -2.04 -5.14
N LYS A 9 -79.70 -0.73 -5.08
CA LYS A 9 -78.43 -0.03 -4.83
C LYS A 9 -77.25 -0.14 -5.85
N PRO A 10 -76.74 1.01 -6.34
CA PRO A 10 -75.46 1.08 -7.04
C PRO A 10 -74.29 1.10 -6.04
N SER A 11 -73.34 0.18 -6.20
CA SER A 11 -72.06 0.19 -5.49
C SER A 11 -71.13 1.26 -6.08
N ALA A 12 -70.76 2.23 -5.25
CA ALA A 12 -69.79 3.28 -5.58
C ALA A 12 -68.39 2.68 -5.88
N PRO A 13 -67.60 3.27 -6.79
CA PRO A 13 -66.22 2.86 -7.03
C PRO A 13 -65.34 3.20 -5.82
N SER A 14 -64.67 2.19 -5.27
CA SER A 14 -63.73 2.34 -4.16
C SER A 14 -62.50 3.15 -4.57
N LEU A 15 -62.40 4.39 -4.08
CA LEU A 15 -61.27 5.32 -4.24
C LEU A 15 -60.15 5.10 -3.19
N ILE A 16 -59.83 3.84 -2.87
CA ILE A 16 -58.70 3.52 -1.97
C ILE A 16 -57.61 2.82 -2.79
N PRO A 17 -56.44 3.44 -3.02
CA PRO A 17 -55.30 2.76 -3.62
C PRO A 17 -54.86 1.62 -2.70
N GLY A 18 -54.98 0.38 -3.15
CA GLY A 18 -54.42 -0.78 -2.45
C GLY A 18 -52.90 -0.62 -2.30
N PRO A 19 -52.30 -1.17 -1.22
CA PRO A 19 -50.86 -1.11 -1.04
C PRO A 19 -50.17 -1.76 -2.24
N PHE A 20 -49.28 -1.00 -2.89
CA PHE A 20 -48.41 -1.50 -3.95
C PHE A 20 -47.75 -2.80 -3.46
N ALA A 21 -48.17 -3.94 -4.01
CA ALA A 21 -47.46 -5.19 -3.83
C ALA A 21 -46.03 -4.95 -4.32
N ALA A 22 -45.09 -4.90 -3.37
CA ALA A 22 -43.68 -4.81 -3.67
C ALA A 22 -43.33 -6.05 -4.51
N SER A 23 -43.13 -5.84 -5.80
CA SER A 23 -42.67 -6.88 -6.71
C SER A 23 -41.40 -7.49 -6.12
N ALA A 24 -41.46 -8.78 -5.81
CA ALA A 24 -40.29 -9.53 -5.39
C ALA A 24 -39.18 -9.31 -6.43
N PRO A 25 -37.93 -9.07 -6.00
CA PRO A 25 -36.85 -8.87 -6.95
C PRO A 25 -36.72 -10.15 -7.79
N PRO A 26 -36.48 -10.04 -9.11
CA PRO A 26 -36.22 -11.20 -9.93
C PRO A 26 -34.98 -11.89 -9.38
N ARG A 27 -35.20 -13.04 -8.73
CA ARG A 27 -34.18 -14.07 -8.51
C ARG A 27 -33.86 -14.61 -9.90
N ASP A 28 -32.57 -14.71 -10.20
CA ASP A 28 -32.00 -15.12 -11.50
C ASP A 28 -31.89 -14.05 -12.58
N ARG A 29 -31.01 -13.06 -12.33
CA ARG A 29 -30.11 -12.63 -13.41
C ARG A 29 -28.81 -13.44 -13.26
N ARG A 30 -28.67 -14.50 -14.06
CA ARG A 30 -27.36 -15.10 -14.34
C ARG A 30 -26.51 -14.03 -15.01
N PHE A 31 -25.77 -13.27 -14.21
CA PHE A 31 -24.85 -12.26 -14.72
C PHE A 31 -23.74 -12.98 -15.48
N PRO A 32 -23.45 -12.61 -16.74
CA PRO A 32 -22.34 -13.22 -17.46
C PRO A 32 -21.08 -13.07 -16.62
N LEU A 33 -20.34 -14.18 -16.45
CA LEU A 33 -19.00 -14.16 -15.89
C LEU A 33 -18.26 -13.01 -16.57
N ALA A 34 -17.68 -12.09 -15.78
CA ALA A 34 -16.79 -11.08 -16.34
C ALA A 34 -15.80 -11.81 -17.26
N GLY A 35 -15.67 -11.35 -18.51
CA GLY A 35 -14.88 -12.03 -19.52
C GLY A 35 -13.40 -12.08 -19.14
N ARG A 36 -12.54 -12.45 -20.09
CA ARG A 36 -11.09 -12.56 -19.84
C ARG A 36 -10.41 -11.21 -19.56
N GLU A 37 -11.11 -10.09 -19.73
CA GLU A 37 -10.54 -8.74 -19.69
C GLU A 37 -9.93 -8.33 -18.35
N PRO A 38 -10.55 -8.56 -17.18
CA PRO A 38 -9.94 -8.22 -15.89
C PRO A 38 -8.60 -8.94 -15.67
N TYR A 39 -8.48 -10.17 -16.16
CA TYR A 39 -7.27 -10.98 -16.05
C TYR A 39 -6.19 -10.49 -17.03
N LEU A 40 -6.56 -10.21 -18.28
CA LEU A 40 -5.64 -9.64 -19.27
C LEU A 40 -5.11 -8.26 -18.82
N LEU A 41 -5.99 -7.43 -18.25
CA LEU A 41 -5.61 -6.15 -17.66
C LEU A 41 -4.65 -6.34 -16.49
N ALA A 42 -4.93 -7.27 -15.57
CA ALA A 42 -4.03 -7.58 -14.46
C ALA A 42 -2.66 -8.06 -14.96
N VAL A 43 -2.60 -8.93 -15.97
CA VAL A 43 -1.32 -9.35 -16.57
C VAL A 43 -0.57 -8.17 -17.18
N GLY A 44 -1.24 -7.29 -17.93
CA GLY A 44 -0.63 -6.09 -18.50
C GLY A 44 -0.10 -5.13 -17.43
N LEU A 45 -0.87 -4.90 -16.36
CA LEU A 45 -0.45 -4.09 -15.21
C LEU A 45 0.72 -4.71 -14.46
N PHE A 46 0.71 -6.04 -14.26
CA PHE A 46 1.82 -6.75 -13.62
C PHE A 46 3.12 -6.53 -14.39
N VAL A 47 3.11 -6.76 -15.70
CA VAL A 47 4.28 -6.53 -16.56
C VAL A 47 4.74 -5.07 -16.47
N ALA A 48 3.81 -4.12 -16.55
CA ALA A 48 4.14 -2.70 -16.50
C ALA A 48 4.75 -2.29 -15.13
N TYR A 49 4.12 -2.66 -14.02
CA TYR A 49 4.61 -2.36 -12.67
C TYR A 49 5.95 -3.04 -12.38
N ALA A 50 6.09 -4.32 -12.72
CA ALA A 50 7.34 -5.05 -12.54
C ALA A 50 8.48 -4.40 -13.36
N THR A 51 8.20 -3.99 -14.60
CA THR A 51 9.17 -3.29 -15.44
C THR A 51 9.62 -1.97 -14.81
N VAL A 52 8.69 -1.18 -14.24
CA VAL A 52 9.04 0.06 -13.53
C VAL A 52 9.90 -0.23 -12.30
N SER A 53 9.43 -1.08 -11.38
CA SER A 53 10.14 -1.33 -10.11
C SER A 53 11.50 -1.99 -10.33
N VAL A 54 11.57 -3.02 -11.19
CA VAL A 54 12.84 -3.70 -11.52
C VAL A 54 13.76 -2.79 -12.33
N GLY A 55 13.23 -2.02 -13.29
CA GLY A 55 14.03 -1.07 -14.06
C GLY A 55 14.67 0.01 -13.15
N ARG A 56 13.92 0.52 -12.16
CA ARG A 56 14.46 1.42 -11.13
C ARG A 56 15.53 0.76 -10.29
N TYR A 57 15.30 -0.48 -9.85
CA TYR A 57 16.29 -1.26 -9.11
C TYR A 57 17.59 -1.42 -9.92
N LEU A 58 17.50 -1.87 -11.17
CA LEU A 58 18.65 -2.09 -12.07
C LEU A 58 19.42 -0.79 -12.37
N ARG A 59 18.78 0.38 -12.32
CA ARG A 59 19.43 1.68 -12.50
C ARG A 59 19.92 2.32 -11.19
N MET A 60 19.83 1.63 -10.05
CA MET A 60 20.09 2.20 -8.72
C MET A 60 19.26 3.47 -8.42
N GLY A 61 18.05 3.55 -8.99
CA GLY A 61 17.10 4.63 -8.74
C GLY A 61 16.22 4.42 -7.51
N THR A 62 16.33 3.26 -6.84
CA THR A 62 15.64 2.94 -5.59
C THR A 62 16.24 3.71 -4.43
N ARG A 63 15.42 4.10 -3.43
CA ARG A 63 15.94 4.71 -2.20
C ARG A 63 16.62 3.68 -1.31
N SER A 64 16.33 2.40 -1.53
CA SER A 64 16.98 1.21 -0.97
C SER A 64 16.87 0.98 0.53
N TYR A 65 16.56 2.00 1.34
CA TYR A 65 16.47 1.86 2.80
C TYR A 65 15.31 0.96 3.21
N ASP A 66 14.07 1.28 2.81
CA ASP A 66 12.89 0.47 3.14
C ASP A 66 12.96 -0.91 2.46
N LEU A 67 13.43 -0.94 1.21
CA LEU A 67 13.65 -2.21 0.49
C LEU A 67 14.62 -3.12 1.26
N GLY A 68 15.71 -2.57 1.80
CA GLY A 68 16.67 -3.30 2.61
C GLY A 68 16.09 -3.79 3.95
N ILE A 69 15.28 -2.97 4.62
CA ILE A 69 14.59 -3.35 5.87
C ILE A 69 13.67 -4.55 5.64
N PHE A 70 12.81 -4.48 4.63
CA PHE A 70 11.89 -5.57 4.32
C PHE A 70 12.61 -6.80 3.78
N GLU A 71 13.69 -6.64 3.02
CA GLU A 71 14.47 -7.77 2.55
C GLU A 71 15.14 -8.50 3.72
N GLN A 72 15.79 -7.81 4.66
CA GLN A 72 16.34 -8.43 5.86
C GLN A 72 15.26 -9.16 6.69
N THR A 73 14.08 -8.54 6.80
CA THR A 73 12.90 -9.14 7.47
C THR A 73 12.46 -10.44 6.79
N VAL A 74 12.22 -10.41 5.48
CA VAL A 74 11.78 -11.58 4.71
C VAL A 74 12.85 -12.66 4.66
N ARG A 75 14.13 -12.29 4.57
CA ARG A 75 15.27 -13.23 4.65
C ARG A 75 15.32 -13.95 5.98
N ALA A 76 15.09 -13.26 7.09
CA ALA A 76 15.01 -13.88 8.41
C ALA A 76 13.85 -14.88 8.49
N TYR A 77 12.65 -14.48 8.06
CA TYR A 77 11.50 -15.40 7.99
C TYR A 77 11.75 -16.60 7.08
N ALA A 78 12.40 -16.38 5.92
CA ALA A 78 12.82 -17.44 5.03
C ALA A 78 13.69 -18.47 5.76
N HIS A 79 14.50 -18.09 6.75
CA HIS A 79 15.35 -19.02 7.50
C HIS A 79 14.78 -19.40 8.87
N PHE A 80 13.48 -19.17 9.12
CA PHE A 80 12.83 -19.43 10.41
C PHE A 80 13.48 -18.72 11.60
N GLN A 81 14.02 -17.53 11.36
CA GLN A 81 14.67 -16.70 12.37
C GLN A 81 13.75 -15.55 12.80
N ALA A 82 14.03 -14.99 13.97
CA ALA A 82 13.41 -13.74 14.39
C ALA A 82 13.73 -12.63 13.36
N PRO A 83 12.79 -11.72 13.06
CA PRO A 83 12.95 -10.71 12.00
C PRO A 83 13.85 -9.56 12.46
N VAL A 84 15.14 -9.85 12.62
CA VAL A 84 16.17 -8.89 13.00
C VAL A 84 16.60 -8.09 11.76
N VAL A 85 16.62 -6.77 11.90
CA VAL A 85 16.96 -5.81 10.84
C VAL A 85 18.14 -4.95 11.28
N GLU A 86 19.33 -5.37 10.86
CA GLU A 86 20.61 -4.73 11.20
C GLU A 86 20.74 -3.29 10.66
N LEU A 87 20.00 -2.95 9.61
CA LEU A 87 19.88 -1.56 9.12
C LEU A 87 19.37 -0.60 10.19
N LYS A 88 18.55 -1.07 11.15
CA LYS A 88 18.05 -0.25 12.25
C LYS A 88 18.96 -0.28 13.49
N GLY A 89 19.86 -1.25 13.55
CA GLY A 89 20.85 -1.43 14.59
C GLY A 89 21.09 -2.91 14.89
N PRO A 90 22.22 -3.26 15.52
CA PRO A 90 22.51 -4.62 15.94
C PRO A 90 21.38 -5.22 16.79
N GLY A 91 20.88 -6.38 16.40
CA GLY A 91 19.83 -7.10 17.14
C GLY A 91 18.43 -6.45 17.10
N TYR A 92 18.22 -5.40 16.29
CA TYR A 92 16.93 -4.70 16.23
C TYR A 92 15.83 -5.58 15.65
N ASN A 93 14.79 -5.91 16.43
CA ASN A 93 13.64 -6.67 15.95
C ASN A 93 12.62 -5.73 15.29
N VAL A 94 12.30 -5.96 14.01
CA VAL A 94 11.42 -5.06 13.23
C VAL A 94 10.01 -4.96 13.79
N LEU A 95 9.53 -5.99 14.52
CA LEU A 95 8.22 -5.99 15.16
C LEU A 95 8.10 -4.94 16.27
N GLY A 96 9.24 -4.44 16.78
CA GLY A 96 9.31 -3.32 17.72
C GLY A 96 9.13 -1.95 17.07
N ASP A 97 9.02 -1.89 15.74
CA ASP A 97 8.77 -0.67 14.97
C ASP A 97 7.47 -0.76 14.14
N HIS A 98 7.37 -1.83 13.33
CA HIS A 98 6.23 -2.07 12.45
C HIS A 98 5.72 -3.50 12.62
N PHE A 99 4.41 -3.63 12.80
CA PHE A 99 3.77 -4.93 12.92
C PHE A 99 3.20 -5.35 11.56
N SER A 100 4.02 -6.03 10.77
CA SER A 100 3.68 -6.49 9.42
C SER A 100 3.96 -7.98 9.17
N PRO A 101 3.44 -8.89 10.02
CA PRO A 101 3.72 -10.33 9.92
C PRO A 101 3.28 -10.97 8.59
N VAL A 102 2.36 -10.36 7.83
CA VAL A 102 1.97 -10.84 6.50
C VAL A 102 3.15 -11.05 5.56
N THR A 103 4.25 -10.30 5.75
CA THR A 103 5.47 -10.39 4.94
C THR A 103 6.11 -11.78 4.98
N VAL A 104 5.80 -12.60 5.99
CA VAL A 104 6.19 -14.02 6.05
C VAL A 104 5.73 -14.81 4.81
N LEU A 105 4.63 -14.40 4.16
CA LEU A 105 4.14 -15.06 2.95
C LEU A 105 5.11 -14.95 1.76
N LEU A 106 6.07 -14.01 1.81
CA LEU A 106 7.13 -13.89 0.79
C LEU A 106 8.32 -14.82 1.03
N ALA A 107 8.47 -15.36 2.24
CA ALA A 107 9.56 -16.25 2.63
C ALA A 107 9.82 -17.43 1.67
N PRO A 108 8.81 -18.21 1.23
CA PRO A 108 9.06 -19.33 0.31
C PRO A 108 9.53 -18.86 -1.07
N PHE A 109 9.05 -17.72 -1.56
CA PHE A 109 9.52 -17.15 -2.83
C PHE A 109 10.94 -16.62 -2.71
N TYR A 110 11.26 -16.01 -1.58
CA TYR A 110 12.60 -15.53 -1.27
C TYR A 110 13.62 -16.67 -1.13
N ARG A 111 13.22 -17.84 -0.59
CA ARG A 111 14.06 -19.06 -0.59
C ARG A 111 14.49 -19.48 -1.98
N VAL A 112 13.60 -19.39 -2.97
CA VAL A 112 13.87 -19.76 -4.36
C VAL A 112 14.67 -18.67 -5.08
N PHE A 113 14.35 -17.40 -4.79
CA PHE A 113 14.97 -16.23 -5.41
C PHE A 113 15.41 -15.23 -4.31
N PRO A 114 16.59 -15.42 -3.68
CA PRO A 114 17.03 -14.59 -2.54
C PRO A 114 17.56 -13.23 -3.01
N SER A 115 16.65 -12.34 -3.37
CA SER A 115 16.95 -11.02 -3.92
C SER A 115 15.90 -9.98 -3.51
N PRO A 116 16.28 -8.71 -3.32
CA PRO A 116 15.30 -7.62 -3.14
C PRO A 116 14.31 -7.52 -4.32
N VAL A 117 14.72 -7.96 -5.52
CA VAL A 117 13.85 -7.99 -6.71
C VAL A 117 12.61 -8.86 -6.48
N THR A 118 12.71 -9.94 -5.71
CA THR A 118 11.60 -10.84 -5.40
C THR A 118 10.46 -10.10 -4.69
N LEU A 119 10.81 -9.20 -3.76
CA LEU A 119 9.85 -8.36 -3.05
C LEU A 119 9.18 -7.36 -4.02
N LEU A 120 9.96 -6.70 -4.87
CA LEU A 120 9.44 -5.74 -5.86
C LEU A 120 8.48 -6.41 -6.85
N VAL A 121 8.81 -7.60 -7.34
CA VAL A 121 7.95 -8.38 -8.24
C VAL A 121 6.67 -8.85 -7.52
N ALA A 122 6.77 -9.29 -6.26
CA ALA A 122 5.61 -9.67 -5.46
C ALA A 122 4.65 -8.48 -5.24
N GLN A 123 5.17 -7.30 -4.91
CA GLN A 123 4.38 -6.07 -4.81
C GLN A 123 3.69 -5.73 -6.12
N ALA A 124 4.40 -5.78 -7.25
CA ALA A 124 3.82 -5.57 -8.57
C ALA A 124 2.67 -6.55 -8.87
N ALA A 125 2.84 -7.83 -8.51
CA ALA A 125 1.81 -8.86 -8.69
C ALA A 125 0.57 -8.61 -7.82
N LEU A 126 0.75 -8.20 -6.57
CA LEU A 126 -0.36 -7.93 -5.65
C LEU A 126 -1.17 -6.68 -6.04
N PHE A 127 -0.51 -5.61 -6.49
CA PHE A 127 -1.19 -4.44 -7.05
C PHE A 127 -1.88 -4.72 -8.38
N ALA A 128 -1.31 -5.59 -9.22
CA ALA A 128 -1.99 -6.04 -10.44
C ALA A 128 -3.20 -6.92 -10.13
N LEU A 129 -3.09 -7.81 -9.14
CA LEU A 129 -4.14 -8.71 -8.69
C LEU A 129 -5.39 -7.93 -8.21
N SER A 130 -5.20 -6.79 -7.54
CA SER A 130 -6.32 -5.96 -7.07
C SER A 130 -7.15 -5.34 -8.20
N ALA A 131 -6.60 -5.22 -9.42
CA ALA A 131 -7.35 -4.73 -10.58
C ALA A 131 -8.44 -5.72 -11.04
N ILE A 132 -8.29 -7.01 -10.72
CA ILE A 132 -9.26 -8.04 -11.07
C ILE A 132 -10.63 -7.77 -10.41
N PRO A 133 -10.77 -7.73 -9.07
CA PRO A 133 -12.06 -7.48 -8.43
C PRO A 133 -12.62 -6.10 -8.76
N VAL A 134 -11.78 -5.07 -8.92
CA VAL A 134 -12.23 -3.72 -9.32
C VAL A 134 -12.88 -3.73 -10.69
N THR A 135 -12.19 -4.31 -11.69
CA THR A 135 -12.69 -4.36 -13.07
C THR A 135 -13.91 -5.27 -13.19
N ARG A 136 -13.93 -6.40 -12.47
CA ARG A 136 -15.09 -7.31 -12.42
C ARG A 136 -16.31 -6.64 -11.80
N ALA A 137 -16.15 -5.93 -10.69
CA ALA A 137 -17.23 -5.17 -10.08
C ALA A 137 -17.76 -4.09 -11.03
N ALA A 138 -16.86 -3.29 -11.60
CA ALA A 138 -17.23 -2.20 -12.50
C ALA A 138 -17.94 -2.69 -13.78
N THR A 139 -17.45 -3.78 -14.39
CA THR A 139 -18.06 -4.36 -15.60
C THR A 139 -19.45 -4.94 -15.34
N ARG A 140 -19.64 -5.62 -14.21
CA ARG A 140 -20.97 -6.13 -13.80
C ARG A 140 -21.99 -5.01 -13.58
N VAL A 141 -21.55 -3.89 -13.00
CA VAL A 141 -22.45 -2.79 -12.62
C VAL A 141 -22.71 -1.83 -13.78
N LEU A 142 -21.71 -1.58 -14.64
CA LEU A 142 -21.75 -0.50 -15.62
C LEU A 142 -21.74 -0.95 -17.09
N GLY A 143 -21.56 -2.25 -17.33
CA GLY A 143 -21.32 -2.84 -18.65
C GLY A 143 -19.82 -2.89 -19.01
N ARG A 144 -19.47 -3.71 -20.02
CA ARG A 144 -18.09 -4.06 -20.39
C ARG A 144 -17.21 -2.82 -20.65
N ALA A 145 -17.61 -1.93 -21.54
CA ALA A 145 -16.79 -0.77 -21.94
C ALA A 145 -16.50 0.19 -20.76
N ARG A 146 -17.54 0.60 -20.04
CA ARG A 146 -17.40 1.53 -18.90
C ARG A 146 -16.70 0.88 -17.70
N GLY A 147 -16.92 -0.41 -17.49
CA GLY A 147 -16.25 -1.17 -16.45
C GLY A 147 -14.76 -1.34 -16.73
N LEU A 148 -14.38 -1.66 -17.97
CA LEU A 148 -12.98 -1.73 -18.39
C LEU A 148 -12.31 -0.36 -18.31
N ALA A 149 -13.00 0.72 -18.68
CA ALA A 149 -12.48 2.08 -18.53
C ALA A 149 -12.11 2.40 -17.07
N LEU A 150 -12.98 2.06 -16.10
CA LEU A 150 -12.65 2.24 -14.68
C LEU A 150 -11.57 1.27 -14.19
N GLY A 151 -11.53 0.04 -14.71
CA GLY A 151 -10.46 -0.91 -14.41
C GLY A 151 -9.09 -0.40 -14.83
N VAL A 152 -8.98 0.09 -16.06
CA VAL A 152 -7.75 0.71 -16.58
C VAL A 152 -7.41 1.96 -15.78
N ALA A 153 -8.38 2.85 -15.52
CA ALA A 153 -8.14 4.05 -14.72
C ALA A 153 -7.66 3.74 -13.29
N TYR A 154 -8.16 2.66 -12.68
CA TYR A 154 -7.70 2.17 -11.39
C TYR A 154 -6.24 1.69 -11.44
N GLY A 155 -5.89 0.86 -12.42
CA GLY A 155 -4.50 0.42 -12.62
C GLY A 155 -3.55 1.58 -12.94
N LEU A 156 -4.03 2.61 -13.61
CA LEU A 156 -3.28 3.83 -13.89
C LEU A 156 -3.38 4.88 -12.77
N SER A 157 -4.01 4.57 -11.64
CA SER A 157 -4.18 5.54 -10.58
C SER A 157 -2.85 5.98 -9.98
N TRP A 158 -2.75 7.27 -9.68
CA TRP A 158 -1.52 7.87 -9.16
C TRP A 158 -1.05 7.23 -7.84
N GLY A 159 -1.98 6.77 -6.99
CA GLY A 159 -1.62 6.11 -5.73
C GLY A 159 -0.91 4.79 -5.91
N LEU A 160 -1.34 3.97 -6.89
CA LEU A 160 -0.65 2.72 -7.21
C LEU A 160 0.68 3.00 -7.90
N GLN A 161 0.72 3.94 -8.84
CA GLN A 161 1.97 4.28 -9.52
C GLN A 161 3.04 4.82 -8.55
N ASN A 162 2.67 5.71 -7.62
CA ASN A 162 3.59 6.22 -6.60
C ASN A 162 4.12 5.12 -5.67
N ALA A 163 3.28 4.14 -5.31
CA ALA A 163 3.74 3.00 -4.53
C ALA A 163 4.68 2.07 -5.32
N VAL A 164 4.43 1.88 -6.61
CA VAL A 164 5.31 1.11 -7.53
C VAL A 164 6.65 1.82 -7.78
N ASP A 165 6.64 3.16 -7.80
CA ASP A 165 7.86 3.98 -7.88
C ASP A 165 8.69 3.93 -6.61
N PHE A 166 8.03 3.69 -5.49
CA PHE A 166 8.70 3.60 -4.21
C PHE A 166 9.31 2.21 -3.99
N ASP A 167 9.94 2.03 -2.83
CA ASP A 167 10.47 0.73 -2.42
C ASP A 167 9.32 -0.22 -2.00
N PHE A 168 9.64 -1.49 -1.74
CA PHE A 168 8.65 -2.47 -1.29
C PHE A 168 8.01 -2.07 0.04
N HIS A 169 6.67 -2.18 0.14
CA HIS A 169 5.90 -1.99 1.37
C HIS A 169 4.83 -3.08 1.51
N GLU A 170 4.67 -3.59 2.72
CA GLU A 170 3.66 -4.55 3.17
C GLU A 170 2.23 -4.17 2.79
N ILE A 171 1.93 -2.87 2.62
CA ILE A 171 0.61 -2.41 2.19
C ILE A 171 0.19 -2.97 0.82
N CYS A 172 1.13 -3.51 0.03
CA CYS A 172 0.82 -4.23 -1.20
C CYS A 172 -0.11 -5.44 -0.96
N PHE A 173 -0.09 -6.05 0.22
CA PHE A 173 -1.05 -7.08 0.60
C PHE A 173 -2.44 -6.53 0.91
N ALA A 174 -2.54 -5.32 1.48
CA ALA A 174 -3.83 -4.71 1.83
C ALA A 174 -4.65 -4.35 0.58
N VAL A 175 -4.01 -3.86 -0.48
CA VAL A 175 -4.70 -3.40 -1.70
C VAL A 175 -5.62 -4.46 -2.33
N PRO A 176 -5.17 -5.70 -2.64
CA PRO A 176 -6.05 -6.74 -3.16
C PRO A 176 -7.09 -7.21 -2.13
N LEU A 177 -6.74 -7.32 -0.84
CA LEU A 177 -7.68 -7.71 0.22
C LEU A 177 -8.87 -6.74 0.32
N ILE A 178 -8.59 -5.43 0.30
CA ILE A 178 -9.61 -4.37 0.28
C ILE A 178 -10.44 -4.48 -1.01
N ALA A 179 -9.79 -4.66 -2.16
CA ALA A 179 -10.49 -4.72 -3.44
C ALA A 179 -11.46 -5.92 -3.54
N PHE A 180 -11.03 -7.13 -3.13
CA PHE A 180 -11.89 -8.31 -3.08
C PHE A 180 -12.99 -8.19 -2.01
N SER A 181 -12.67 -7.61 -0.85
CA SER A 181 -13.65 -7.34 0.20
C SER A 181 -14.78 -6.43 -0.31
N LEU A 182 -14.41 -5.33 -0.95
CA LEU A 182 -15.37 -4.37 -1.48
C LEU A 182 -16.12 -4.90 -2.70
N GLU A 183 -15.52 -5.69 -3.59
CA GLU A 183 -16.27 -6.43 -4.63
C GLU A 183 -17.35 -7.31 -3.98
N ALA A 184 -16.99 -8.11 -2.97
CA ALA A 184 -17.94 -8.96 -2.26
C ALA A 184 -19.05 -8.14 -1.57
N LEU A 185 -18.72 -6.97 -1.01
CA LEU A 185 -19.67 -6.04 -0.42
C LEU A 185 -20.69 -5.53 -1.46
N LEU A 186 -20.24 -5.13 -2.64
CA LEU A 186 -21.12 -4.69 -3.74
C LEU A 186 -22.04 -5.81 -4.22
N LEU A 187 -21.55 -7.05 -4.21
CA LEU A 187 -22.33 -8.25 -4.53
C LEU A 187 -23.21 -8.73 -3.37
N ARG A 188 -23.24 -8.00 -2.24
CA ARG A 188 -23.98 -8.37 -1.01
C ARG A 188 -23.58 -9.72 -0.43
N ARG A 189 -22.35 -10.18 -0.72
CA ARG A 189 -21.75 -11.39 -0.14
C ARG A 189 -21.08 -11.01 1.18
N TRP A 190 -21.88 -10.64 2.17
CA TRP A 190 -21.41 -10.02 3.41
C TRP A 190 -20.33 -10.80 4.15
N ARG A 191 -20.49 -12.13 4.27
CA ARG A 191 -19.49 -13.00 4.91
C ARG A 191 -18.16 -12.97 4.16
N ALA A 192 -18.19 -13.04 2.83
CA ALA A 192 -16.98 -12.96 2.02
C ALA A 192 -16.30 -11.58 2.13
N ALA A 193 -17.08 -10.49 2.21
CA ALA A 193 -16.54 -9.16 2.42
C ALA A 193 -15.76 -9.06 3.74
N LEU A 194 -16.32 -9.60 4.83
CA LEU A 194 -15.65 -9.64 6.13
C LEU A 194 -14.42 -10.55 6.11
N LEU A 195 -14.51 -11.75 5.52
CA LEU A 195 -13.39 -12.70 5.45
C LEU A 195 -12.21 -12.19 4.62
N TRP A 196 -12.47 -11.47 3.51
CA TRP A 196 -11.41 -10.83 2.73
C TRP A 196 -10.74 -9.67 3.46
N ALA A 197 -11.50 -8.93 4.29
CA ALA A 197 -10.94 -7.83 5.07
C ALA A 197 -10.21 -8.31 6.32
N LEU A 198 -10.59 -9.45 6.90
CA LEU A 198 -10.08 -9.92 8.20
C LEU A 198 -8.54 -9.97 8.28
N PRO A 199 -7.79 -10.44 7.26
CA PRO A 199 -6.33 -10.50 7.30
C PRO A 199 -5.64 -9.13 7.33
N LEU A 200 -6.36 -8.01 7.14
CA LEU A 200 -5.77 -6.67 7.20
C LEU A 200 -5.08 -6.41 8.55
N VAL A 201 -5.55 -7.00 9.65
CA VAL A 201 -4.91 -6.91 10.98
C VAL A 201 -3.47 -7.46 11.03
N LEU A 202 -3.09 -8.29 10.05
CA LEU A 202 -1.74 -8.85 9.92
C LEU A 202 -0.90 -8.11 8.90
N VAL A 203 -1.49 -7.20 8.13
CA VAL A 203 -0.78 -6.49 7.07
C VAL A 203 0.11 -5.41 7.66
N LYS A 204 -0.47 -4.55 8.49
CA LYS A 204 0.20 -3.42 9.11
C LYS A 204 -0.59 -2.99 10.35
N GLU A 205 0.11 -2.44 11.34
CA GLU A 205 -0.44 -2.06 12.65
C GLU A 205 -1.73 -1.22 12.59
N ASP A 206 -1.86 -0.29 11.63
CA ASP A 206 -3.04 0.58 11.50
C ASP A 206 -4.20 -0.04 10.71
N GLN A 207 -3.97 -1.15 9.99
CA GLN A 207 -4.95 -1.71 9.06
C GLN A 207 -6.10 -2.46 9.74
N GLY A 208 -6.00 -2.73 11.04
CA GLY A 208 -7.14 -3.19 11.83
C GLY A 208 -8.26 -2.13 11.92
N LEU A 209 -7.94 -0.84 11.85
CA LEU A 209 -8.94 0.22 11.76
C LEU A 209 -9.60 0.27 10.37
N THR A 210 -8.85 -0.01 9.30
CA THR A 210 -9.42 -0.18 7.96
C THR A 210 -10.41 -1.35 7.92
N LEU A 211 -10.06 -2.49 8.54
CA LEU A 211 -10.99 -3.62 8.75
C LEU A 211 -12.25 -3.15 9.49
N ALA A 212 -12.09 -2.42 10.60
CA ALA A 212 -13.23 -1.94 11.38
C ALA A 212 -14.16 -1.04 10.56
N ALA A 213 -13.60 -0.11 9.79
CA ALA A 213 -14.38 0.77 8.92
C ALA A 213 -15.13 -0.02 7.82
N ILE A 214 -14.48 -0.99 7.16
CA ILE A 214 -15.13 -1.86 6.18
C ILE A 214 -16.28 -2.64 6.85
N ALA A 215 -16.05 -3.21 8.03
CA ALA A 215 -17.05 -3.96 8.76
C ALA A 215 -18.26 -3.08 9.18
N VAL A 216 -18.02 -1.82 9.57
CA VAL A 216 -19.10 -0.84 9.79
C VAL A 216 -19.90 -0.60 8.50
N VAL A 217 -19.24 -0.42 7.35
CA VAL A 217 -19.94 -0.28 6.07
C VAL A 217 -20.78 -1.53 5.75
N VAL A 218 -20.25 -2.72 6.02
CA VAL A 218 -21.00 -3.99 5.89
C VAL A 218 -22.24 -3.99 6.79
N ALA A 219 -22.11 -3.59 8.06
CA ALA A 219 -23.24 -3.52 9.00
C ALA A 219 -24.34 -2.56 8.50
N LEU A 220 -23.96 -1.35 8.09
CA LEU A 220 -24.87 -0.33 7.57
C LEU A 220 -25.62 -0.83 6.32
N ARG A 221 -24.91 -1.48 5.40
CA ARG A 221 -25.47 -2.02 4.15
C ARG A 221 -26.34 -3.24 4.38
N ALA A 222 -25.90 -4.17 5.22
CA ALA A 222 -26.65 -5.38 5.53
C ALA A 222 -27.99 -5.04 6.18
N ARG A 223 -28.03 -4.07 7.10
CA ARG A 223 -29.28 -3.55 7.68
C ARG A 223 -30.20 -2.97 6.61
N ARG A 224 -29.69 -2.08 5.75
CA ARG A 224 -30.47 -1.45 4.67
C ARG A 224 -30.99 -2.43 3.63
N HIS A 225 -30.30 -3.55 3.41
CA HIS A 225 -30.65 -4.56 2.41
C HIS A 225 -31.33 -5.81 3.01
N GLY A 226 -31.96 -5.69 4.19
CA GLY A 226 -32.78 -6.76 4.75
C GLY A 226 -32.00 -7.98 5.26
N SER A 227 -30.72 -7.80 5.59
CA SER A 227 -29.85 -8.83 6.18
C SER A 227 -29.39 -8.47 7.61
N PRO A 228 -30.30 -8.09 8.55
CA PRO A 228 -29.91 -7.60 9.88
C PRO A 228 -29.15 -8.65 10.70
N ARG A 229 -29.35 -9.94 10.42
CA ARG A 229 -28.60 -11.04 11.07
C ARG A 229 -27.08 -10.95 10.89
N VAL A 230 -26.60 -10.23 9.88
CA VAL A 230 -25.16 -10.01 9.64
C VAL A 230 -24.58 -8.94 10.55
N VAL A 231 -25.41 -8.00 11.03
CA VAL A 231 -24.96 -6.82 11.77
C VAL A 231 -24.15 -7.17 13.03
N PRO A 232 -24.55 -8.13 13.88
CA PRO A 232 -23.75 -8.52 15.04
C PRO A 232 -22.36 -9.03 14.66
N TYR A 233 -22.25 -9.86 13.61
CA TYR A 233 -20.96 -10.36 13.13
C TYR A 233 -20.08 -9.23 12.59
N ALA A 234 -20.66 -8.28 11.86
CA ALA A 234 -19.93 -7.13 11.36
C ALA A 234 -19.45 -6.21 12.50
N ILE A 235 -20.25 -6.01 13.54
CA ILE A 235 -19.85 -5.27 14.75
C ILE A 235 -18.73 -6.02 15.50
N ALA A 236 -18.84 -7.34 15.65
CA ALA A 236 -17.80 -8.15 16.29
C ALA A 236 -16.47 -8.07 15.52
N VAL A 237 -16.51 -8.15 14.19
CA VAL A 237 -15.31 -7.96 13.34
C VAL A 237 -14.75 -6.54 13.46
N ALA A 238 -15.62 -5.52 13.58
CA ALA A 238 -15.18 -4.15 13.79
C ALA A 238 -14.48 -3.96 15.15
N ALA A 239 -15.08 -4.50 16.21
CA ALA A 239 -14.49 -4.49 17.55
C ALA A 239 -13.16 -5.25 17.58
N PHE A 240 -13.08 -6.40 16.91
CA PHE A 240 -11.83 -7.15 16.76
C PHE A 240 -10.75 -6.32 16.04
N GLY A 241 -11.06 -5.67 14.92
CA GLY A 241 -10.09 -4.84 14.19
C GLY A 241 -9.56 -3.67 15.03
N ALA A 242 -10.44 -3.00 15.78
CA ALA A 242 -10.06 -1.94 16.70
C ALA A 242 -9.21 -2.45 17.88
N ALA A 243 -9.64 -3.56 18.51
CA ALA A 243 -8.91 -4.18 19.62
C ALA A 243 -7.54 -4.71 19.18
N ALA A 244 -7.44 -5.33 18.01
CA ALA A 244 -6.17 -5.79 17.45
C ALA A 244 -5.21 -4.64 17.17
N THR A 245 -5.71 -3.52 16.63
CA THR A 245 -4.91 -2.30 16.43
C THR A 245 -4.40 -1.76 17.77
N LEU A 246 -5.30 -1.63 18.75
CA LEU A 246 -4.95 -1.15 20.09
C LEU A 246 -3.88 -2.04 20.72
N LEU A 247 -4.11 -3.36 20.75
CA LEU A 247 -3.17 -4.36 21.29
C LEU A 247 -1.81 -4.29 20.59
N THR A 248 -1.81 -4.10 19.27
CA THR A 248 -0.58 -3.99 18.50
C THR A 248 0.25 -2.79 18.95
N PHE A 249 -0.37 -1.62 19.06
CA PHE A 249 0.31 -0.40 19.49
C PHE A 249 0.70 -0.38 20.96
N THR A 250 -0.12 -0.94 21.86
CA THR A 250 0.09 -0.83 23.31
C THR A 250 0.84 -1.99 23.93
N MET A 251 0.84 -3.16 23.29
CA MET A 251 1.47 -4.37 23.83
C MET A 251 2.49 -4.96 22.87
N VAL A 252 2.12 -5.25 21.62
CA VAL A 252 3.00 -6.01 20.70
C VAL A 252 4.24 -5.19 20.35
N ILE A 253 4.08 -3.99 19.79
CA ILE A 253 5.21 -3.14 19.40
C ILE A 253 6.11 -2.84 20.62
N PRO A 254 5.58 -2.37 21.77
CA PRO A 254 6.41 -2.14 22.96
C PRO A 254 7.16 -3.38 23.46
N ALA A 255 6.55 -4.58 23.41
CA ALA A 255 7.21 -5.81 23.86
C ALA A 255 8.44 -6.17 23.02
N PHE A 256 8.47 -5.79 21.74
CA PHE A 256 9.62 -6.01 20.84
C PHE A 256 10.56 -4.79 20.74
N ASN A 257 10.19 -3.64 21.31
CA ASN A 257 10.99 -2.41 21.27
C ASN A 257 11.99 -2.36 22.44
N THR A 258 12.94 -3.29 22.45
CA THR A 258 13.95 -3.43 23.52
C THR A 258 15.05 -2.36 23.46
N ALA A 259 15.11 -1.55 22.40
CA ALA A 259 16.12 -0.51 22.18
C ALA A 259 15.66 0.90 22.64
N GLY A 260 14.49 1.03 23.28
CA GLY A 260 13.99 2.30 23.83
C GLY A 260 13.54 3.32 22.78
N ALA A 261 13.15 2.88 21.58
CA ALA A 261 12.92 3.71 20.41
C ALA A 261 11.45 3.76 19.96
N SER A 262 10.49 3.73 20.89
CA SER A 262 9.06 3.80 20.51
C SER A 262 8.61 5.25 20.40
N ASP A 263 8.82 5.82 19.21
CA ASP A 263 8.58 7.23 18.88
C ASP A 263 7.13 7.48 18.38
N TYR A 264 6.28 6.46 18.37
CA TYR A 264 4.96 6.51 17.72
C TYR A 264 3.98 7.44 18.45
N LEU A 265 3.97 7.43 19.79
CA LEU A 265 3.19 8.37 20.61
C LEU A 265 3.74 9.79 20.53
N ALA A 266 5.04 9.98 20.34
CA ALA A 266 5.64 11.29 20.12
C ALA A 266 5.27 11.90 18.75
N LYS A 267 5.00 11.04 17.75
CA LYS A 267 4.54 11.43 16.40
C LYS A 267 3.04 11.71 16.30
N VAL A 268 2.26 11.39 17.33
CA VAL A 268 0.81 11.62 17.41
C VAL A 268 0.56 12.66 18.50
N GLY A 269 0.40 13.94 18.11
CA GLY A 269 0.05 15.01 19.04
C GLY A 269 0.89 16.29 18.99
N GLY A 270 1.80 16.44 18.01
CA GLY A 270 2.64 17.64 17.88
C GLY A 270 2.11 18.75 16.97
N SER A 271 1.06 18.50 16.18
CA SER A 271 0.47 19.47 15.24
C SER A 271 -1.02 19.66 15.51
N GLY A 272 -1.48 20.90 15.45
CA GLY A 272 -2.90 21.24 15.55
C GLY A 272 -3.72 20.65 14.40
N PRO A 273 -5.04 20.40 14.58
CA PRO A 273 -5.89 19.82 13.54
C PRO A 273 -5.90 20.61 12.23
N LEU A 274 -5.67 21.92 12.31
CA LEU A 274 -5.66 22.87 11.20
C LEU A 274 -4.27 23.05 10.55
N ASP A 275 -3.21 22.47 11.11
CA ASP A 275 -1.87 22.59 10.54
C ASP A 275 -1.81 21.92 9.17
N GLY A 276 -1.24 22.60 8.17
CA GLY A 276 -1.18 22.10 6.79
C GLY A 276 -2.54 21.80 6.16
N VAL A 277 -3.60 22.51 6.58
CA VAL A 277 -4.95 22.34 6.05
C VAL A 277 -5.00 22.45 4.52
N ASP A 278 -4.16 23.32 3.94
CA ASP A 278 -4.02 23.48 2.49
C ASP A 278 -3.48 22.19 1.82
N VAL A 279 -2.48 21.54 2.40
CA VAL A 279 -1.92 20.26 1.92
C VAL A 279 -2.93 19.13 2.10
N LYS A 280 -3.63 19.10 3.24
CA LYS A 280 -4.66 18.09 3.55
C LYS A 280 -5.84 18.19 2.57
N ILE A 281 -6.37 19.39 2.34
CA ILE A 281 -7.44 19.65 1.36
C ILE A 281 -6.96 19.30 -0.04
N ARG A 282 -5.78 19.75 -0.45
CA ARG A 282 -5.21 19.44 -1.76
C ARG A 282 -5.09 17.93 -1.97
N THR A 283 -4.65 17.20 -0.96
CA THR A 283 -4.55 15.73 -1.02
C THR A 283 -5.91 15.07 -1.15
N LEU A 284 -6.94 15.54 -0.43
CA LEU A 284 -8.31 15.04 -0.59
C LEU A 284 -8.88 15.31 -1.99
N LEU A 285 -8.67 16.53 -2.51
CA LEU A 285 -9.12 16.90 -3.86
C LEU A 285 -8.37 16.10 -4.92
N TRP A 286 -7.05 15.91 -4.76
CA TRP A 286 -6.23 15.10 -5.65
C TRP A 286 -6.56 13.61 -5.57
N LEU A 287 -7.02 13.14 -4.43
CA LEU A 287 -7.55 11.80 -4.28
C LEU A 287 -8.89 11.65 -5.00
N LEU A 288 -9.85 12.56 -4.78
CA LEU A 288 -11.25 12.37 -5.19
C LEU A 288 -11.56 12.86 -6.62
N ILE A 289 -10.96 13.95 -7.09
CA ILE A 289 -11.28 14.54 -8.41
C ILE A 289 -10.83 13.64 -9.56
N PRO A 290 -9.53 13.32 -9.73
CA PRO A 290 -9.09 12.55 -10.90
C PRO A 290 -9.55 11.09 -10.87
N THR A 291 -9.83 10.53 -9.68
CA THR A 291 -10.23 9.12 -9.56
C THR A 291 -11.75 8.90 -9.58
N SER A 292 -12.54 9.92 -9.21
CA SER A 292 -13.99 9.74 -9.04
C SER A 292 -14.85 10.92 -9.49
N GLY A 293 -14.27 12.05 -9.89
CA GLY A 293 -15.01 13.26 -10.18
C GLY A 293 -15.89 13.71 -9.01
N LEU A 294 -15.49 13.44 -7.77
CA LEU A 294 -16.29 13.67 -6.56
C LEU A 294 -17.59 12.83 -6.45
N LEU A 295 -17.96 12.02 -7.45
CA LEU A 295 -19.21 11.24 -7.38
C LEU A 295 -19.15 10.13 -6.32
N ALA A 296 -17.95 9.64 -6.00
CA ALA A 296 -17.75 8.67 -4.92
C ALA A 296 -18.25 9.17 -3.56
N LEU A 297 -18.34 10.49 -3.34
CA LEU A 297 -18.88 11.10 -2.11
C LEU A 297 -20.32 10.65 -1.79
N ARG A 298 -21.04 10.12 -2.78
CA ARG A 298 -22.40 9.59 -2.60
C ARG A 298 -22.42 8.15 -2.06
N SER A 299 -21.28 7.50 -1.93
CA SER A 299 -21.18 6.12 -1.45
C SER A 299 -20.72 6.04 0.01
N PRO A 300 -21.41 5.26 0.87
CA PRO A 300 -20.93 4.99 2.23
C PRO A 300 -19.63 4.17 2.27
N ILE A 301 -19.16 3.61 1.14
CA ILE A 301 -17.88 2.89 1.08
C ILE A 301 -16.70 3.82 1.41
N LEU A 302 -16.83 5.13 1.16
CA LEU A 302 -15.77 6.10 1.51
C LEU A 302 -15.49 6.20 3.01
N LEU A 303 -16.37 5.73 3.88
CA LEU A 303 -16.06 5.63 5.31
C LEU A 303 -14.80 4.79 5.57
N ALA A 304 -14.49 3.84 4.69
CA ALA A 304 -13.27 3.04 4.77
C ALA A 304 -11.98 3.84 4.51
N LEU A 305 -12.06 5.07 3.97
CA LEU A 305 -10.88 5.96 3.85
C LEU A 305 -10.48 6.60 5.17
N LEU A 306 -11.45 6.76 6.08
CA LEU A 306 -11.29 7.59 7.27
C LEU A 306 -10.13 7.14 8.17
N PRO A 307 -9.89 5.84 8.41
CA PRO A 307 -8.76 5.43 9.24
C PRO A 307 -7.41 5.89 8.70
N THR A 308 -7.13 5.61 7.42
CA THR A 308 -5.86 5.96 6.79
C THR A 308 -5.70 7.47 6.64
N LEU A 309 -6.74 8.21 6.24
CA LEU A 309 -6.66 9.67 6.18
C LEU A 309 -6.55 10.31 7.56
N GLY A 310 -7.22 9.73 8.56
CA GLY A 310 -7.25 10.21 9.94
C GLY A 310 -5.86 10.20 10.56
N TRP A 311 -5.17 9.05 10.57
CA TRP A 311 -3.83 9.02 11.14
C TRP A 311 -2.85 9.87 10.35
N ARG A 312 -2.96 9.89 9.00
CA ARG A 312 -2.10 10.73 8.15
C ARG A 312 -2.22 12.19 8.51
N PHE A 313 -3.44 12.72 8.65
CA PHE A 313 -3.67 14.15 8.88
C PHE A 313 -3.54 14.58 10.35
N VAL A 314 -3.52 13.63 11.29
CA VAL A 314 -3.28 13.90 12.72
C VAL A 314 -1.79 13.80 13.08
N SER A 315 -0.98 13.09 12.29
CA SER A 315 0.44 12.96 12.57
C SER A 315 1.19 14.29 12.47
N SER A 316 2.16 14.50 13.37
CA SER A 316 3.06 15.66 13.35
C SER A 316 4.08 15.62 12.21
N ASP A 317 4.24 14.48 11.53
CA ASP A 317 5.12 14.36 10.38
C ASP A 317 4.40 14.76 9.08
N GLN A 318 4.83 15.89 8.52
CA GLN A 318 4.27 16.49 7.31
C GLN A 318 4.40 15.59 6.07
N HIS A 319 5.34 14.63 6.08
CA HIS A 319 5.52 13.70 4.96
C HIS A 319 4.30 12.80 4.73
N TYR A 320 3.45 12.60 5.74
CA TYR A 320 2.24 11.79 5.62
C TYR A 320 1.05 12.53 4.99
N TRP A 321 1.08 13.87 4.96
CA TRP A 321 -0.08 14.68 4.57
C TRP A 321 -0.28 14.76 3.06
N GLY A 322 0.81 14.68 2.29
CA GLY A 322 0.82 14.94 0.84
C GLY A 322 0.46 13.74 -0.04
N THR A 323 0.69 13.88 -1.34
CA THR A 323 0.40 12.84 -2.36
C THR A 323 1.62 11.95 -2.67
N SER A 324 2.75 12.23 -2.06
CA SER A 324 3.99 11.46 -2.23
C SER A 324 3.91 10.09 -1.55
N TRP A 325 4.87 9.22 -1.86
CA TRP A 325 5.05 7.91 -1.23
C TRP A 325 3.89 6.93 -1.51
N HIS A 326 3.83 5.85 -0.72
CA HIS A 326 2.95 4.71 -0.98
C HIS A 326 1.57 4.80 -0.28
N TYR A 327 1.37 5.75 0.66
CA TYR A 327 0.20 5.79 1.56
C TYR A 327 -1.17 5.85 0.88
N SER A 328 -1.22 6.33 -0.35
CA SER A 328 -2.47 6.47 -1.10
C SER A 328 -2.88 5.20 -1.84
N ALA A 329 -2.01 4.19 -1.96
CA ALA A 329 -2.31 2.96 -2.68
C ALA A 329 -3.50 2.18 -2.09
N VAL A 330 -3.59 2.08 -0.75
CA VAL A 330 -4.71 1.44 -0.05
C VAL A 330 -6.03 2.17 -0.20
N LEU A 331 -5.99 3.48 -0.52
CA LEU A 331 -7.18 4.31 -0.74
C LEU A 331 -7.77 4.12 -2.14
N MET A 332 -6.94 3.79 -3.14
CA MET A 332 -7.37 3.66 -4.54
C MET A 332 -8.51 2.64 -4.74
N PRO A 333 -8.46 1.40 -4.24
CA PRO A 333 -9.56 0.45 -4.43
C PRO A 333 -10.84 0.94 -3.75
N ILE A 334 -10.74 1.65 -2.63
CA ILE A 334 -11.88 2.21 -1.88
C ILE A 334 -12.57 3.29 -2.71
N VAL A 335 -11.82 4.29 -3.21
CA VAL A 335 -12.39 5.39 -3.98
C VAL A 335 -12.98 4.90 -5.29
N THR A 336 -12.30 4.01 -6.01
CA THR A 336 -12.82 3.48 -7.27
C THR A 336 -14.08 2.64 -7.06
N LEU A 337 -14.12 1.76 -6.04
CA LEU A 337 -15.32 0.95 -5.79
C LEU A 337 -16.47 1.77 -5.19
N ALA A 338 -16.17 2.86 -4.47
CA ALA A 338 -17.16 3.86 -4.06
C ALA A 338 -17.76 4.59 -5.28
N LEU A 339 -16.95 4.91 -6.30
CA LEU A 339 -17.47 5.45 -7.57
C LEU A 339 -18.38 4.42 -8.27
N VAL A 340 -17.94 3.17 -8.38
CA VAL A 340 -18.73 2.08 -9.00
C VAL A 340 -20.08 1.92 -8.31
N ASP A 341 -20.13 2.03 -6.98
CA ASP A 341 -21.35 1.97 -6.19
C ASP A 341 -22.28 3.18 -6.39
N ALA A 342 -21.72 4.38 -6.53
CA ALA A 342 -22.50 5.61 -6.68
C ALA A 342 -23.15 5.78 -8.06
N LEU A 343 -22.48 5.27 -9.12
CA LEU A 343 -22.87 5.45 -10.52
C LEU A 343 -24.30 4.97 -10.86
N PRO A 344 -24.78 3.78 -10.44
CA PRO A 344 -26.13 3.31 -10.76
C PRO A 344 -27.27 4.19 -10.22
N ALA A 345 -27.07 4.82 -9.06
CA ALA A 345 -28.05 5.75 -8.50
C ALA A 345 -28.05 7.07 -9.27
N ALA A 346 -26.85 7.60 -9.60
CA ALA A 346 -26.70 8.84 -10.37
C ALA A 346 -27.29 8.73 -11.79
N ARG A 347 -27.12 7.59 -12.46
CA ARG A 347 -27.67 7.31 -13.80
C ARG A 347 -29.20 7.30 -13.84
N ARG A 348 -29.84 6.97 -12.72
CA ARG A 348 -31.30 6.94 -12.57
C ARG A 348 -31.85 8.22 -11.94
N SER A 349 -31.01 9.25 -11.76
CA SER A 349 -31.46 10.52 -11.19
C SER A 349 -32.46 11.22 -12.12
N SER A 350 -33.44 11.89 -11.53
CA SER A 350 -34.36 12.80 -12.22
C SER A 350 -33.66 14.06 -12.75
N ARG A 351 -32.49 14.42 -12.19
CA ARG A 351 -31.70 15.59 -12.61
C ARG A 351 -30.92 15.29 -13.90
N PRO A 352 -31.22 15.95 -15.04
CA PRO A 352 -30.61 15.62 -16.34
C PRO A 352 -29.08 15.77 -16.34
N TRP A 353 -28.57 16.82 -15.69
CA TRP A 353 -27.13 17.07 -15.60
C TRP A 353 -26.39 15.96 -14.88
N LEU A 354 -26.94 15.43 -13.77
CA LEU A 354 -26.32 14.36 -12.98
C LEU A 354 -26.32 13.03 -13.75
N ARG A 355 -27.40 12.77 -14.48
CA ARG A 355 -27.49 11.62 -15.38
C ARG A 355 -26.42 11.71 -16.47
N SER A 356 -26.37 12.83 -17.20
CA SER A 356 -25.36 13.07 -18.24
C SER A 356 -23.93 12.92 -17.68
N TYR A 357 -23.65 13.60 -16.57
CA TYR A 357 -22.38 13.52 -15.86
C TYR A 357 -21.99 12.06 -15.55
N SER A 358 -22.88 11.27 -14.95
CA SER A 358 -22.63 9.87 -14.59
C SER A 358 -22.45 8.91 -15.78
N LEU A 359 -22.93 9.29 -16.97
CA LEU A 359 -22.76 8.49 -18.19
C LEU A 359 -21.36 8.67 -18.79
N HIS A 360 -20.84 9.91 -18.74
CA HIS A 360 -19.52 10.27 -19.28
C HIS A 360 -18.38 10.11 -18.26
N LEU A 361 -18.69 10.08 -16.96
CA LEU A 361 -17.69 10.04 -15.90
C LEU A 361 -16.67 8.88 -16.01
N PRO A 362 -17.04 7.63 -16.34
CA PRO A 362 -16.03 6.57 -16.53
C PRO A 362 -14.99 6.89 -17.60
N ALA A 363 -15.40 7.55 -18.69
CA ALA A 363 -14.48 7.98 -19.75
C ALA A 363 -13.63 9.17 -19.30
N ALA A 364 -14.21 10.13 -18.57
CA ALA A 364 -13.48 11.26 -18.01
C ALA A 364 -12.42 10.83 -16.99
N VAL A 365 -12.75 9.88 -16.10
CA VAL A 365 -11.80 9.29 -15.13
C VAL A 365 -10.69 8.53 -15.85
N LEU A 366 -10.99 7.79 -16.92
CA LEU A 366 -9.98 7.15 -17.75
C LEU A 366 -9.08 8.19 -18.44
N ALA A 367 -9.64 9.23 -19.04
CA ALA A 367 -8.88 10.29 -19.68
C ALA A 367 -7.96 11.02 -18.69
N ALA A 368 -8.45 11.33 -17.49
CA ALA A 368 -7.65 11.91 -16.42
C ALA A 368 -6.51 10.96 -15.98
N ALA A 369 -6.79 9.66 -15.81
CA ALA A 369 -5.77 8.68 -15.46
C ALA A 369 -4.69 8.55 -16.54
N LEU A 370 -5.07 8.52 -17.82
CA LEU A 370 -4.13 8.50 -18.95
C LEU A 370 -3.28 9.77 -19.01
N ALA A 371 -3.90 10.94 -18.87
CA ALA A 371 -3.20 12.23 -18.86
C ALA A 371 -2.22 12.34 -17.69
N LEU A 372 -2.62 11.95 -16.48
CA LEU A 372 -1.71 11.93 -15.33
C LEU A 372 -0.58 10.91 -15.51
N THR A 373 -0.87 9.78 -16.15
CA THR A 373 0.13 8.72 -16.39
C THR A 373 1.35 9.22 -17.15
N THR A 374 1.22 10.22 -18.03
CA THR A 374 2.36 10.76 -18.79
C THR A 374 3.38 11.47 -17.90
N ALA A 375 2.97 11.92 -16.71
CA ALA A 375 3.83 12.54 -15.70
C ALA A 375 4.19 11.59 -14.54
N LEU A 376 3.68 10.36 -14.58
CA LEU A 376 3.84 9.36 -13.54
C LEU A 376 4.80 8.23 -14.00
N PRO A 377 5.24 7.35 -13.08
CA PRO A 377 6.24 6.32 -13.34
C PRO A 377 5.99 5.44 -14.57
N LEU A 378 4.73 5.06 -14.84
CA LEU A 378 4.40 4.26 -16.02
C LEU A 378 4.64 5.02 -17.33
N GLY A 379 4.50 6.35 -17.34
CA GLY A 379 4.88 7.18 -18.48
C GLY A 379 6.37 7.06 -18.84
N GLY A 380 7.21 6.76 -17.85
CA GLY A 380 8.63 6.46 -18.05
C GLY A 380 8.89 5.27 -18.97
N LEU A 381 7.97 4.29 -19.04
CA LEU A 381 8.09 3.13 -19.95
C LEU A 381 8.07 3.51 -21.43
N THR A 382 7.63 4.72 -21.78
CA THR A 382 7.72 5.21 -23.17
C THR A 382 9.13 5.65 -23.57
N LYS A 383 10.05 5.76 -22.61
CA LYS A 383 11.41 6.27 -22.83
C LYS A 383 12.40 5.10 -22.94
N ALA A 384 13.30 5.15 -23.92
CA ALA A 384 14.33 4.11 -24.13
C ALA A 384 15.23 3.92 -22.89
N ASP A 385 15.49 4.97 -22.13
CA ASP A 385 16.29 4.93 -20.90
C ASP A 385 15.66 4.07 -19.80
N ALA A 386 14.34 3.84 -19.86
CA ALA A 386 13.66 2.93 -18.94
C ALA A 386 14.10 1.46 -19.11
N TYR A 387 14.83 1.12 -20.18
CA TYR A 387 15.27 -0.23 -20.51
C TYR A 387 16.79 -0.38 -20.56
N ARG A 388 17.54 0.68 -20.26
CA ARG A 388 19.01 0.68 -20.30
C ARG A 388 19.57 0.84 -18.90
N VAL A 389 20.55 0.00 -18.54
CA VAL A 389 21.37 0.20 -17.35
C VAL A 389 22.53 1.12 -17.71
N PRO A 390 22.72 2.27 -17.04
CA PRO A 390 23.84 3.17 -17.29
C PRO A 390 25.20 2.51 -17.05
N ALA A 391 26.22 2.89 -17.81
CA ALA A 391 27.58 2.37 -17.62
C ALA A 391 28.15 2.70 -16.23
N GLY A 392 27.80 3.87 -15.67
CA GLY A 392 28.18 4.26 -14.31
C GLY A 392 27.62 3.31 -13.24
N VAL A 393 26.38 2.84 -13.39
CA VAL A 393 25.77 1.86 -12.47
C VAL A 393 26.53 0.54 -12.51
N ARG A 394 26.86 0.02 -13.71
CA ARG A 394 27.67 -1.19 -13.86
C ARG A 394 29.06 -1.05 -13.22
N ALA A 395 29.67 0.14 -13.29
CA ALA A 395 30.96 0.38 -12.66
C ALA A 395 30.86 0.39 -11.12
N VAL A 396 29.78 0.96 -10.57
CA VAL A 396 29.50 0.91 -9.13
C VAL A 396 29.21 -0.52 -8.67
N GLU A 397 28.42 -1.29 -9.42
CA GLU A 397 28.15 -2.70 -9.11
C GLU A 397 29.46 -3.51 -9.05
N LYS A 398 30.34 -3.35 -10.05
CA LYS A 398 31.66 -3.99 -10.03
C LYS A 398 32.50 -3.64 -8.79
N LEU A 399 32.41 -2.41 -8.28
CA LEU A 399 33.10 -2.01 -7.05
C LEU A 399 32.49 -2.72 -5.84
N LEU A 400 31.16 -2.73 -5.72
CA LEU A 400 30.45 -3.38 -4.61
C LEU A 400 30.59 -4.91 -4.63
N ASP A 401 30.73 -5.50 -5.81
CA ASP A 401 30.96 -6.94 -6.00
C ASP A 401 32.29 -7.41 -5.43
N THR A 402 33.26 -6.51 -5.23
CA THR A 402 34.54 -6.84 -4.57
C THR A 402 34.41 -7.13 -3.08
N ILE A 403 33.28 -6.79 -2.45
CA ILE A 403 32.97 -7.14 -1.07
C ILE A 403 32.65 -8.66 -1.02
N PRO A 404 33.21 -9.44 -0.10
CA PRO A 404 32.83 -10.86 0.03
C PRO A 404 31.39 -11.05 0.53
N ASP A 405 30.74 -12.15 0.11
CA ASP A 405 29.49 -12.59 0.70
C ASP A 405 29.67 -12.87 2.20
N GLY A 406 28.64 -12.59 3.00
CA GLY A 406 28.66 -12.71 4.46
C GLY A 406 29.39 -11.59 5.19
N ALA A 407 30.12 -10.70 4.50
CA ALA A 407 30.82 -9.59 5.12
C ALA A 407 29.86 -8.64 5.85
N THR A 408 30.36 -8.01 6.92
CA THR A 408 29.67 -6.92 7.61
C THR A 408 29.96 -5.59 6.92
N VAL A 409 28.91 -4.87 6.54
CA VAL A 409 29.03 -3.63 5.77
C VAL A 409 28.19 -2.52 6.38
N GLU A 410 28.79 -1.36 6.60
CA GLU A 410 28.06 -0.16 6.95
C GLU A 410 27.83 0.72 5.71
N SER A 411 26.57 1.11 5.46
CA SER A 411 26.14 1.66 4.17
C SER A 411 25.00 2.69 4.28
N ASN A 412 24.74 3.40 3.19
CA ASN A 412 23.57 4.27 2.99
C ASN A 412 22.81 3.96 1.69
N ILE A 413 21.94 4.87 1.25
CA ILE A 413 21.12 4.77 0.03
C ILE A 413 21.99 4.47 -1.20
N GLY A 414 21.59 3.48 -1.99
CA GLY A 414 22.30 3.01 -3.18
C GLY A 414 22.90 1.62 -2.92
N PRO A 415 24.05 1.51 -2.23
CA PRO A 415 24.71 0.22 -2.02
C PRO A 415 23.87 -0.78 -1.23
N ILE A 416 23.00 -0.32 -0.31
CA ILE A 416 22.07 -1.19 0.44
C ILE A 416 21.33 -2.15 -0.50
N SER A 417 20.81 -1.66 -1.62
CA SER A 417 20.04 -2.48 -2.57
C SER A 417 20.82 -3.61 -3.24
N ARG A 418 22.17 -3.57 -3.20
CA ARG A 418 23.06 -4.58 -3.78
C ARG A 418 23.69 -5.49 -2.74
N LEU A 419 23.72 -5.05 -1.49
CA LEU A 419 24.46 -5.73 -0.44
C LEU A 419 23.55 -6.49 0.52
N THR A 420 22.30 -6.05 0.74
CA THR A 420 21.51 -6.63 1.84
C THR A 420 21.21 -8.12 1.66
N SER A 421 21.06 -8.62 0.43
CA SER A 421 20.80 -10.06 0.19
C SER A 421 21.99 -10.96 0.49
N ARG A 422 23.23 -10.45 0.38
CA ARG A 422 24.45 -11.25 0.49
C ARG A 422 25.36 -10.88 1.67
N CYS A 423 25.19 -9.70 2.25
CA CYS A 423 25.98 -9.17 3.36
C CYS A 423 25.11 -8.90 4.59
N ARG A 424 25.79 -8.68 5.72
CA ARG A 424 25.21 -8.14 6.96
C ARG A 424 25.33 -6.62 6.94
N VAL A 425 24.24 -5.95 6.59
CA VAL A 425 24.26 -4.51 6.27
C VAL A 425 23.66 -3.68 7.40
N PHE A 426 24.42 -2.68 7.84
CA PHE A 426 24.05 -1.69 8.84
C PHE A 426 23.92 -0.32 8.19
N TRP A 427 23.05 0.53 8.72
CA TRP A 427 23.02 1.92 8.30
C TRP A 427 24.21 2.68 8.88
N ILE A 428 24.77 3.62 8.11
CA ILE A 428 25.85 4.52 8.56
C ILE A 428 25.52 5.18 9.90
N GLY A 429 26.40 5.01 10.89
CA GLY A 429 26.27 5.50 12.25
C GLY A 429 25.43 4.61 13.16
N ARG A 430 24.93 3.46 12.68
CA ARG A 430 24.09 2.53 13.45
C ARG A 430 24.76 1.18 13.72
N ALA A 431 25.98 0.93 13.25
CA ALA A 431 26.74 -0.30 13.57
C ALA A 431 27.35 -0.28 15.00
N LYS A 432 26.69 0.33 15.99
CA LYS A 432 27.27 0.55 17.34
C LYS A 432 27.72 -0.76 17.98
N GLY A 433 28.96 -0.81 18.47
CA GLY A 433 29.54 -1.99 19.14
C GLY A 433 29.98 -3.10 18.18
N ILE A 434 29.87 -2.89 16.87
CA ILE A 434 30.40 -3.77 15.83
C ILE A 434 31.38 -2.94 15.00
N ALA A 435 32.53 -3.51 14.64
CA ALA A 435 33.45 -2.93 13.67
C ALA A 435 33.21 -3.61 12.31
N PRO A 436 32.51 -2.97 11.35
CA PRO A 436 32.23 -3.57 10.05
C PRO A 436 33.49 -3.89 9.26
N ASP A 437 33.47 -4.94 8.46
CA ASP A 437 34.58 -5.29 7.56
C ASP A 437 34.76 -4.23 6.46
N TYR A 438 33.65 -3.62 6.03
CA TYR A 438 33.62 -2.61 4.97
C TYR A 438 32.70 -1.43 5.33
N ILE A 439 33.05 -0.27 4.78
CA ILE A 439 32.16 0.91 4.74
C ILE A 439 31.94 1.24 3.27
N ALA A 440 30.69 1.16 2.80
CA ALA A 440 30.34 1.36 1.39
C ALA A 440 29.17 2.34 1.29
N PHE A 441 29.37 3.52 0.71
CA PHE A 441 28.33 4.54 0.70
C PHE A 441 28.34 5.40 -0.55
N ASN A 442 27.15 5.87 -0.92
CA ASN A 442 26.96 6.89 -1.93
C ASN A 442 27.26 8.28 -1.34
N ASN A 443 28.26 8.95 -1.91
CA ASN A 443 28.69 10.31 -1.61
C ASN A 443 28.57 11.24 -2.85
N SER A 444 27.70 10.93 -3.81
CA SER A 444 27.57 11.74 -5.04
C SER A 444 27.11 13.18 -4.77
N SER A 445 26.50 13.48 -3.61
CA SER A 445 26.16 14.85 -3.18
C SER A 445 27.32 15.59 -2.50
N GLY A 446 28.44 14.92 -2.22
CA GLY A 446 29.59 15.51 -1.52
C GLY A 446 29.33 15.85 -0.06
N TRP A 447 28.37 15.19 0.58
CA TRP A 447 28.03 15.42 1.99
C TRP A 447 29.16 15.02 2.95
N VAL A 448 29.97 14.01 2.58
CA VAL A 448 31.24 13.70 3.26
C VAL A 448 32.38 14.38 2.50
N LYS A 449 33.02 15.36 3.16
CA LYS A 449 34.17 16.09 2.60
C LYS A 449 35.49 15.34 2.80
N ASP A 450 35.71 14.81 4.00
CA ASP A 450 36.92 14.05 4.36
C ASP A 450 36.53 12.61 4.70
N VAL A 451 36.72 11.72 3.73
CA VAL A 451 36.35 10.30 3.84
C VAL A 451 37.16 9.57 4.94
N PRO A 452 38.50 9.69 5.02
CA PRO A 452 39.27 9.12 6.12
C PRO A 452 38.88 9.65 7.51
N ALA A 453 38.62 10.95 7.66
CA ALA A 453 38.16 11.51 8.94
C ALA A 453 36.77 10.98 9.31
N PHE A 454 35.86 10.88 8.34
CA PHE A 454 34.53 10.34 8.53
C PHE A 454 34.56 8.88 9.00
N ALA A 455 35.39 8.03 8.39
CA ALA A 455 35.58 6.65 8.83
C ALA A 455 36.11 6.55 10.27
N ARG A 456 37.08 7.40 10.64
CA ARG A 456 37.60 7.49 12.02
C ARG A 456 36.55 7.98 13.02
N GLN A 457 35.65 8.88 12.60
CA GLN A 457 34.56 9.34 13.45
C GLN A 457 33.54 8.23 13.71
N LEU A 458 33.20 7.43 12.69
CA LEU A 458 32.30 6.30 12.85
C LEU A 458 32.90 5.19 13.73
N HIS A 459 34.19 4.89 13.52
CA HIS A 459 34.90 3.81 14.19
C HIS A 459 36.26 4.26 14.71
N PRO A 460 36.32 4.93 15.88
CA PRO A 460 37.57 5.49 16.42
C PRO A 460 38.62 4.44 16.79
N ARG A 461 38.22 3.18 16.96
CA ARG A 461 39.07 2.06 17.38
C ARG A 461 39.52 1.16 16.22
N ASP A 462 39.18 1.50 14.99
CA ASP A 462 39.49 0.66 13.82
C ASP A 462 40.04 1.50 12.68
N ALA A 463 40.95 0.91 11.91
CA ALA A 463 41.55 1.57 10.75
C ALA A 463 40.91 1.10 9.45
N TYR A 464 40.45 2.04 8.63
CA TYR A 464 39.87 1.78 7.32
C TYR A 464 40.71 2.40 6.21
N VAL A 465 40.96 1.62 5.16
CA VAL A 465 41.70 2.06 3.98
C VAL A 465 40.75 2.16 2.79
N LEU A 466 40.87 3.26 2.05
CA LEU A 466 40.11 3.50 0.83
C LEU A 466 40.50 2.47 -0.24
N ARG A 467 39.50 1.73 -0.76
CA ARG A 467 39.69 0.73 -1.82
C ARG A 467 39.27 1.24 -3.20
N GLY A 468 38.33 2.17 -3.25
CA GLY A 468 37.92 2.77 -4.51
C GLY A 468 36.87 3.86 -4.35
N VAL A 469 36.83 4.75 -5.34
CA VAL A 469 35.77 5.75 -5.51
C VAL A 469 35.31 5.70 -6.97
N ILE A 470 34.03 5.42 -7.21
CA ILE A 470 33.45 5.35 -8.56
C ILE A 470 32.12 6.10 -8.55
N GLN A 471 31.97 7.13 -9.39
CA GLN A 471 30.71 7.87 -9.55
C GLN A 471 30.15 8.43 -8.22
N GLY A 472 31.04 8.80 -7.28
CA GLY A 472 30.67 9.26 -5.94
C GLY A 472 30.40 8.14 -4.93
N TYR A 473 30.41 6.87 -5.34
CA TYR A 473 30.36 5.73 -4.43
C TYR A 473 31.74 5.46 -3.87
N VAL A 474 31.83 5.37 -2.55
CA VAL A 474 33.08 5.19 -1.80
C VAL A 474 33.07 3.81 -1.16
N LEU A 475 34.19 3.09 -1.27
CA LEU A 475 34.41 1.81 -0.61
C LEU A 475 35.67 1.86 0.25
N LEU A 476 35.53 1.58 1.54
CA LEU A 476 36.63 1.37 2.47
C LEU A 476 36.63 -0.06 3.02
N LYS A 477 37.81 -0.57 3.35
CA LYS A 477 38.02 -1.88 3.98
C LYS A 477 38.74 -1.72 5.31
N ARG A 478 38.30 -2.43 6.34
CA ARG A 478 38.98 -2.50 7.64
C ARG A 478 40.32 -3.21 7.50
N THR A 479 41.35 -2.71 8.17
CA THR A 479 42.73 -3.24 8.06
C THR A 479 43.29 -3.87 9.34
N SER A 480 42.85 -3.42 10.52
CA SER A 480 43.17 -4.03 11.82
C SER A 480 42.16 -3.56 12.89
N PRO A 481 41.91 -4.31 13.98
CA PRO A 481 41.45 -3.71 15.23
C PRO A 481 42.62 -2.89 15.80
N ALA A 482 42.40 -1.65 16.27
CA ALA A 482 43.48 -0.88 16.89
C ALA A 482 43.98 -1.63 18.14
N SER A 483 45.28 -1.88 18.20
CA SER A 483 45.95 -2.33 19.40
C SER A 483 45.80 -1.27 20.49
N THR A 484 44.92 -1.48 21.46
CA THR A 484 45.06 -0.82 22.75
C THR A 484 46.23 -1.51 23.45
N SER A 485 47.41 -0.91 23.40
CA SER A 485 48.49 -1.23 24.33
C SER A 485 47.92 -1.09 25.74
N PRO A 486 48.03 -2.10 26.62
CA PRO A 486 47.69 -1.90 28.02
C PRO A 486 48.70 -0.90 28.58
N GLU A 487 48.18 0.21 29.10
CA GLU A 487 48.91 1.13 29.95
C GLU A 487 49.60 0.30 31.03
N SER A 488 50.92 0.29 30.98
CA SER A 488 51.78 -0.33 31.98
C SER A 488 51.58 0.41 33.30
N THR A 489 50.71 -0.10 34.15
CA THR A 489 50.85 0.12 35.58
C THR A 489 52.01 -0.76 36.07
N SER A 490 53.06 -0.12 36.56
CA SER A 490 54.19 -0.74 37.23
C SER A 490 54.60 0.18 38.37
N PRO A 491 55.17 -0.35 39.45
CA PRO A 491 54.49 -1.07 40.53
C PRO A 491 54.13 -0.18 41.71
#